data_AF-A0AAQ4FAP6-F1
#
_entry.id   AF-A0AAQ4FAP6-F1
#
_cell.length_a   1.000
_cell.length_b   1.000
_cell.length_c   1.000
_cell.angle_alpha   90.00
_cell.angle_beta   90.00
_cell.angle_gamma   90.00
#
_symmetry.space_group_name_H-M   'P 1'
#
loop_
_entity.id
_entity.type
_entity.pdbx_description
1 polymer ?
#
loop_
_entity_poly.entity_id
_entity_poly.type
_entity_poly.pdbx_seq_one_letter_code
_entity_poly.pdbx_strand_id
1 'polypeptide(L)'
;MPTIMWVRSDVGKVPNNAAPGGKDGGEKTYIGRAEHNGDLIPGKVVASHGCCYVSYADGEHRYDNYEILVFDGASVHWVASSGASVPGRAVEGGRASSGEKLYIAAPTTRGR
;
A
#
# COMPACT_ATOMS: atom_id res chain seq x y z
N MET A 1 -16.07 -14.88 -7.21
CA MET A 1 -15.76 -13.76 -8.13
C MET A 1 -14.46 -13.14 -7.64
N PRO A 2 -13.53 -12.73 -8.53
CA PRO A 2 -12.30 -12.10 -8.11
C PRO A 2 -12.58 -10.75 -7.42
N THR A 3 -11.94 -10.47 -6.29
CA THR A 3 -12.14 -9.23 -5.54
C THR A 3 -10.81 -8.58 -5.15
N ILE A 4 -10.86 -7.26 -5.04
CA ILE A 4 -9.80 -6.42 -4.48
C ILE A 4 -10.40 -5.76 -3.25
N MET A 5 -9.80 -5.96 -2.08
CA MET A 5 -10.36 -5.45 -0.83
C MET A 5 -9.28 -5.00 0.15
N TRP A 6 -9.68 -4.11 1.04
CA TRP A 6 -8.88 -3.63 2.16
C TRP A 6 -9.32 -4.36 3.42
N VAL A 7 -8.39 -5.02 4.09
CA VAL A 7 -8.64 -5.81 5.30
C VAL A 7 -7.95 -5.14 6.46
N ARG A 8 -8.72 -4.74 7.48
CA ARG A 8 -8.17 -4.24 8.74
C ARG A 8 -7.22 -5.28 9.33
N SER A 9 -6.05 -4.82 9.73
CA SER A 9 -5.08 -5.65 10.43
C SER A 9 -4.44 -4.91 11.58
N ASP A 10 -3.97 -5.70 12.54
CA ASP A 10 -3.26 -5.28 13.73
C ASP A 10 -2.12 -6.25 14.03
N VAL A 11 -1.06 -5.74 14.68
CA VAL A 11 -0.01 -6.57 15.30
C VAL A 11 0.66 -7.57 14.33
N GLY A 12 0.99 -7.13 13.12
CA GLY A 12 1.76 -7.91 12.15
C GLY A 12 1.05 -9.12 11.54
N LYS A 13 -0.25 -9.29 11.80
CA LYS A 13 -1.03 -10.32 11.12
C LYS A 13 -1.15 -9.97 9.64
N VAL A 14 -0.80 -10.91 8.78
CA VAL A 14 -0.93 -10.72 7.33
C VAL A 14 -2.02 -11.69 6.84
N PRO A 15 -3.10 -11.18 6.21
CA PRO A 15 -4.13 -12.04 5.65
C PRO A 15 -3.60 -12.86 4.48
N ASN A 16 -4.25 -13.99 4.20
CA ASN A 16 -3.99 -14.75 2.99
C ASN A 16 -4.23 -13.87 1.76
N ASN A 17 -3.43 -14.09 0.71
CA ASN A 17 -3.50 -13.34 -0.55
C ASN A 17 -3.22 -11.83 -0.41
N ALA A 18 -2.51 -11.41 0.64
CA ALA A 18 -2.03 -10.04 0.78
C ALA A 18 -1.13 -9.63 -0.38
N ALA A 19 -1.37 -8.42 -0.90
CA ALA A 19 -0.67 -7.85 -2.02
C ALA A 19 0.80 -7.57 -1.68
N PRO A 20 1.79 -8.17 -2.39
CA PRO A 20 3.19 -7.87 -2.16
C PRO A 20 3.52 -6.43 -2.60
N GLY A 21 4.12 -5.66 -1.69
CA GLY A 21 4.54 -4.28 -1.92
C GLY A 21 6.01 -4.12 -2.34
N GLY A 22 6.82 -5.16 -2.14
CA GLY A 22 8.23 -5.16 -2.50
C GLY A 22 9.09 -5.84 -1.44
N LYS A 23 10.31 -5.34 -1.27
CA LYS A 23 11.23 -5.75 -0.20
C LYS A 23 11.87 -4.55 0.46
N ASP A 24 12.11 -4.65 1.76
CA ASP A 24 12.86 -3.69 2.55
C ASP A 24 13.85 -4.45 3.44
N GLY A 25 15.13 -4.10 3.37
CA GLY A 25 16.18 -4.83 4.10
C GLY A 25 16.25 -6.35 3.80
N GLY A 26 15.67 -6.80 2.68
CA GLY A 26 15.52 -8.22 2.34
C GLY A 26 14.23 -8.88 2.85
N GLU A 27 13.49 -8.22 3.74
CA GLU A 27 12.17 -8.64 4.20
C GLU A 27 11.10 -8.32 3.14
N LYS A 28 10.14 -9.24 2.95
CA LYS A 28 8.97 -8.99 2.09
C LYS A 28 8.05 -7.98 2.76
N THR A 29 7.63 -6.97 2.01
CA THR A 29 6.64 -6.00 2.46
C THR A 29 5.32 -6.17 1.74
N TYR A 30 4.25 -5.66 2.34
CA TYR A 30 2.90 -5.70 1.79
C TYR A 30 2.36 -4.29 1.56
N ILE A 31 1.36 -4.20 0.70
CA ILE A 31 0.68 -2.93 0.42
C ILE A 31 -0.34 -2.70 1.53
N GLY A 32 -0.19 -1.59 2.25
CA GLY A 32 -1.16 -1.16 3.25
C GLY A 32 -1.62 0.27 3.05
N ARG A 33 -2.46 0.73 3.96
CA ARG A 33 -2.83 2.15 4.11
C ARG A 33 -3.19 2.44 5.56
N ALA A 34 -3.00 3.68 5.99
CA ALA A 34 -3.37 4.15 7.32
C ALA A 34 -3.92 5.57 7.26
N GLU A 35 -4.67 5.95 8.29
CA GLU A 35 -5.18 7.31 8.43
C GLU A 35 -4.12 8.22 9.05
N HIS A 36 -3.78 9.31 8.37
CA HIS A 36 -2.85 10.33 8.82
C HIS A 36 -3.49 11.70 8.64
N ASN A 37 -3.76 12.41 9.74
CA ASN A 37 -4.34 13.76 9.73
C ASN A 37 -5.64 13.89 8.90
N GLY A 38 -6.49 12.86 8.90
CA GLY A 38 -7.74 12.82 8.13
C GLY A 38 -7.58 12.39 6.67
N ASP A 39 -6.34 12.19 6.20
CA ASP A 39 -6.05 11.59 4.90
C ASP A 39 -5.91 10.08 5.06
N LEU A 40 -6.45 9.31 4.13
CA LEU A 40 -6.20 7.87 4.04
C LEU A 40 -5.05 7.65 3.06
N ILE A 41 -3.88 7.29 3.56
CA ILE A 41 -2.64 7.30 2.79
C ILE A 41 -2.12 5.87 2.57
N PRO A 42 -1.83 5.46 1.32
CA PRO A 42 -1.18 4.18 1.05
C PRO A 42 0.25 4.15 1.57
N GLY A 43 0.70 2.96 1.95
CA GLY A 43 1.99 2.75 2.59
C GLY A 43 2.48 1.32 2.50
N LYS A 44 3.56 1.05 3.24
CA LYS A 44 4.29 -0.21 3.27
C LYS A 44 4.06 -0.90 4.60
N VAL A 45 3.58 -2.14 4.58
CA VAL A 45 3.43 -2.98 5.77
C VAL A 45 4.66 -3.85 5.92
N VAL A 46 5.30 -3.75 7.08
CA VAL A 46 6.45 -4.57 7.48
C VAL A 46 5.97 -5.47 8.60
N ALA A 47 5.75 -6.74 8.26
CA ALA A 47 5.07 -7.69 9.15
C ALA A 47 5.89 -7.93 10.43
N SER A 48 7.22 -8.03 10.33
CA SER A 48 8.10 -8.18 11.49
C SER A 48 8.04 -7.00 12.47
N HIS A 49 7.77 -5.79 11.97
CA HIS A 49 7.61 -4.57 12.78
C HIS A 49 6.18 -4.39 13.30
N GLY A 50 5.24 -5.21 12.82
CA GLY A 50 3.85 -5.18 13.21
C GLY A 50 3.05 -3.96 12.73
N CYS A 51 3.58 -3.16 11.79
CA CYS A 51 3.03 -1.83 11.48
C CYS A 51 2.99 -1.52 9.97
N CYS A 52 2.22 -0.48 9.64
CA CYS A 52 2.23 0.19 8.35
C CYS A 52 3.00 1.52 8.45
N TYR A 53 3.87 1.76 7.47
CA TYR A 53 4.57 3.01 7.27
C TYR A 53 3.94 3.78 6.12
N VAL A 54 3.49 5.01 6.38
CA VAL A 54 2.95 5.92 5.37
C VAL A 54 3.88 7.11 5.16
N SER A 55 4.06 7.52 3.91
CA SER A 55 4.90 8.68 3.59
C SER A 55 4.05 9.95 3.57
N TYR A 56 4.44 10.95 4.36
CA TYR A 56 3.76 12.24 4.42
C TYR A 56 4.74 13.36 4.80
N ALA A 57 4.68 14.48 4.07
CA ALA A 57 5.50 15.68 4.28
C ALA A 57 7.00 15.37 4.52
N ASP A 58 7.62 14.67 3.55
CA ASP A 58 9.03 14.24 3.57
C ASP A 58 9.43 13.31 4.74
N GLY A 59 8.46 12.77 5.47
CA GLY A 59 8.66 11.81 6.56
C GLY A 59 7.97 10.47 6.32
N GLU A 60 8.43 9.46 7.05
CA GLU A 60 7.77 8.16 7.16
C GLU A 60 7.12 8.06 8.56
N HIS A 61 5.82 7.74 8.59
CA HIS A 61 5.02 7.72 9.83
C HIS A 61 4.54 6.29 10.10
N ARG A 62 4.73 5.81 11.34
CA ARG A 62 4.42 4.44 11.78
C ARG A 62 3.01 4.34 12.36
N TYR A 63 2.25 3.34 11.92
CA TYR A 63 0.89 3.06 12.38
C TYR A 63 0.68 1.59 12.76
N ASP A 64 0.12 1.35 13.94
CA ASP A 64 -0.27 0.00 14.41
C ASP A 64 -1.67 -0.41 13.95
N ASN A 65 -2.53 0.56 13.63
CA ASN A 65 -3.85 0.35 13.04
C ASN A 65 -3.80 0.71 11.55
N TYR A 66 -4.03 -0.28 10.69
CA TYR A 66 -3.94 -0.11 9.25
C TYR A 66 -4.80 -1.14 8.52
N GLU A 67 -4.90 -0.98 7.21
CA GLU A 67 -5.53 -1.97 6.34
C GLU A 67 -4.48 -2.53 5.36
N ILE A 68 -4.57 -3.83 5.08
CA ILE A 68 -3.75 -4.53 4.10
C ILE A 68 -4.59 -4.76 2.84
N LEU A 69 -4.00 -4.52 1.68
CA LEU A 69 -4.63 -4.81 0.39
C LEU A 69 -4.58 -6.32 0.11
N VAL A 70 -5.72 -6.91 -0.24
CA VAL A 70 -5.87 -8.33 -0.56
C VAL A 70 -6.43 -8.50 -1.96
N PHE A 71 -5.85 -9.45 -2.71
CA PHE A 71 -6.31 -9.85 -4.04
C PHE A 71 -6.86 -11.28 -3.98
N ASP A 72 -8.17 -11.44 -3.81
CA ASP A 72 -8.77 -12.76 -3.78
C ASP A 72 -9.20 -13.18 -5.18
N GLY A 73 -8.37 -14.00 -5.82
CA GLY A 73 -8.58 -14.46 -7.20
C GLY A 73 -8.42 -13.40 -8.30
N ALA A 74 -8.09 -12.15 -7.95
CA ALA A 74 -7.86 -11.07 -8.91
C ALA A 74 -6.45 -11.15 -9.53
N SER A 75 -6.36 -10.97 -10.85
CA SER A 75 -5.08 -10.85 -11.56
C SER A 75 -4.68 -9.37 -11.69
N VAL A 76 -3.54 -9.01 -11.11
CA VAL A 76 -2.99 -7.65 -11.09
C VAL A 76 -1.50 -7.69 -11.40
N HIS A 77 -1.02 -6.67 -12.09
CA HIS A 77 0.40 -6.52 -12.42
C HIS A 77 0.80 -5.06 -12.34
N TRP A 78 2.09 -4.82 -12.06
CA TRP A 78 2.68 -3.49 -12.06
C TRP A 78 2.80 -2.98 -13.49
N VAL A 79 2.34 -1.76 -13.72
CA VAL A 79 2.48 -1.05 -15.00
C VAL A 79 3.46 0.10 -14.79
N ALA A 80 4.54 0.11 -15.56
CA ALA A 80 5.48 1.23 -15.54
C ALA A 80 4.77 2.51 -15.98
N SER A 81 4.84 3.54 -15.14
CA SER A 81 4.33 4.87 -15.45
C SER A 81 5.32 5.92 -14.93
N SER A 82 5.34 7.07 -15.56
CA SER A 82 6.13 8.22 -15.16
C SER A 82 5.36 9.52 -15.43
N GLY A 83 5.76 10.59 -14.73
CA GLY A 83 4.93 11.80 -14.64
C GLY A 83 3.62 11.53 -13.91
N ALA A 84 2.72 12.50 -13.86
CA ALA A 84 1.40 12.37 -13.21
C ALA A 84 0.42 11.43 -13.95
N SER A 85 0.93 10.54 -14.81
CA SER A 85 0.12 9.60 -15.58
C SER A 85 -0.31 8.41 -14.71
N VAL A 86 -1.62 8.29 -14.50
CA VAL A 86 -2.24 7.16 -13.78
C VAL A 86 -2.95 6.27 -14.80
N PRO A 87 -2.58 4.99 -14.92
CA PRO A 87 -3.31 4.05 -15.78
C PRO A 87 -4.79 3.95 -15.39
N GLY A 88 -5.70 3.86 -16.37
CA GLY A 88 -7.16 3.89 -16.12
C GLY A 88 -7.72 2.78 -15.23
N ARG A 89 -6.93 1.75 -14.89
CA ARG A 89 -7.31 0.67 -13.96
C ARG A 89 -6.38 0.58 -12.73
N ALA A 90 -5.70 1.67 -12.39
CA ALA A 90 -4.88 1.74 -11.19
C ALA A 90 -5.72 1.51 -9.92
N VAL A 91 -5.16 0.79 -8.96
CA VAL A 91 -5.82 0.52 -7.69
C VAL A 91 -5.77 1.79 -6.82
N GLU A 92 -6.93 2.29 -6.41
CA GLU A 92 -7.04 3.40 -5.44
C GLU A 92 -6.50 2.93 -4.08
N GLY A 93 -5.42 3.58 -3.64
CA GLY A 93 -4.71 3.32 -2.40
C GLY A 93 -5.32 4.03 -1.19
N GLY A 94 -6.01 5.13 -1.45
CA GLY A 94 -6.56 5.98 -0.40
C GLY A 94 -7.09 7.28 -0.98
N ARG A 95 -7.40 8.22 -0.10
CA ARG A 95 -8.01 9.49 -0.46
C ARG A 95 -7.59 10.55 0.53
N ALA A 96 -7.12 11.68 0.02
CA ALA A 96 -6.86 12.87 0.83
C ALA A 96 -8.18 13.49 1.31
N SER A 97 -8.15 14.20 2.41
CA SER A 97 -9.25 14.98 2.98
C SER A 97 -9.82 16.02 2.00
N SER A 98 -9.02 16.49 1.04
CA SER A 98 -9.45 17.33 -0.08
C SER A 98 -10.36 16.62 -1.09
N GLY A 99 -10.45 15.28 -1.03
CA GLY A 99 -11.14 14.43 -1.98
C GLY A 99 -10.26 13.86 -3.09
N GLU A 100 -8.97 14.23 -3.16
CA GLU A 100 -8.03 13.71 -4.14
C GLU A 100 -7.75 12.22 -3.92
N LYS A 101 -7.78 11.45 -5.01
CA LYS A 101 -7.50 10.01 -4.98
C LYS A 101 -6.01 9.76 -4.97
N LEU A 102 -5.57 8.90 -4.06
CA LEU A 102 -4.21 8.38 -4.02
C LEU A 102 -4.21 6.97 -4.62
N TYR A 103 -3.16 6.63 -5.36
CA TYR A 103 -3.03 5.35 -6.05
C TYR A 103 -1.86 4.54 -5.52
N ILE A 104 -1.96 3.22 -5.66
CA ILE A 104 -0.88 2.30 -5.31
C ILE A 104 0.23 2.41 -6.35
N ALA A 105 1.43 2.73 -5.88
CA ALA A 105 2.65 2.75 -6.67
C ALA A 105 3.78 2.08 -5.89
N ALA A 106 4.66 1.38 -6.60
CA ALA A 106 5.90 0.86 -6.06
C ALA A 106 7.07 1.46 -6.84
N PRO A 107 8.12 1.97 -6.17
CA PRO A 107 9.28 2.50 -6.86
C PRO A 107 9.98 1.38 -7.62
N THR A 108 10.32 1.63 -8.89
CA THR A 108 11.22 0.74 -9.62
C THR A 108 12.64 1.02 -9.16
N THR A 109 13.09 0.36 -8.10
CA THR A 109 14.52 0.35 -7.78
C THR A 109 15.21 -0.56 -8.80
N ARG A 110 15.74 0.01 -9.88
CA ARG A 110 16.79 -0.70 -10.64
C ARG A 110 17.97 -0.84 -9.68
N GLY A 111 18.33 -2.09 -9.36
CA GLY A 111 19.54 -2.37 -8.58
C GLY A 111 20.71 -1.59 -9.18
N ARG A 112 21.47 -0.92 -8.32
CA ARG A 112 22.82 -0.50 -8.69
C ARG A 112 23.69 -1.74 -8.85
#